data_AF-A0AA36IHS7-F1
#
_entry.id   AF-A0AA36IHS7-F1
#
_cell.length_a   1.000
_cell.length_b   1.000
_cell.length_c   1.000
_cell.angle_alpha   90.00
_cell.angle_beta   90.00
_cell.angle_gamma   90.00
#
_symmetry.space_group_name_H-M   'P 1'
#
loop_
_entity.id
_entity.type
_entity.pdbx_description
1 polymer ?
#
loop_
_entity_poly.entity_id
_entity_poly.type
_entity_poly.pdbx_seq_one_letter_code
_entity_poly.pdbx_strand_id
1 'polypeptide(L)'
;MIARAAFLLAALCASLLQAAVGDCVGGSCEAAAAGRVLLQRKQEAKTVVQQEEAQQHRRNRRVRRVDPGHTAAAAAWVATPFSDCVQCPAGSLQIRSVHCLRIFDGAAVAETLCAAYPKPAATKSCDCAELPCNANLTQMCVAPQGGGDEDLDVDFLDLGCYERVAGHAAPAPQAPPSAYDFSCMSYTGAVPCKSGVPFYSMRSNSMNPPMCYEFCTGKGLDIFALVDDVECRCGASAVNQNARAHQVDSQHLDFNLAALTLKQSDMGMCPLRVYRYAGHYEEGGVPYAQTQLLEEDETYLKSIFSGHLVTHLEDAAEGTKTVPPTPEPSLAQGEQTPEGYTRNCWPDNCGPGRGPWEDRVSATPAGVWERYHEYV
;
A
#
# COMPACT_ATOMS: atom_id res chain seq x y z
N MET A 1 -13.74 6.59 -36.26
CA MET A 1 -13.98 7.85 -35.50
C MET A 1 -12.73 8.73 -35.37
N ILE A 2 -11.51 8.20 -35.47
CA ILE A 2 -10.25 8.97 -35.34
C ILE A 2 -10.00 9.95 -36.52
N ALA A 3 -10.51 9.65 -37.73
CA ALA A 3 -10.34 10.53 -38.89
C ALA A 3 -11.13 11.86 -38.82
N ARG A 4 -12.15 11.96 -37.97
CA ARG A 4 -12.96 13.20 -37.84
C ARG A 4 -12.33 14.22 -36.88
N ALA A 5 -11.51 13.78 -35.93
CA ALA A 5 -10.82 14.68 -35.00
C ALA A 5 -9.66 15.45 -35.66
N ALA A 6 -8.96 14.83 -36.62
CA ALA A 6 -7.88 15.48 -37.37
C ALA A 6 -8.38 16.60 -38.30
N PHE A 7 -9.61 16.49 -38.82
CA PHE A 7 -10.19 17.50 -39.72
C PHE A 7 -10.66 18.77 -38.98
N LEU A 8 -11.11 18.64 -37.73
CA LEU A 8 -11.52 19.78 -36.90
C LEU A 8 -10.34 20.63 -36.41
N LEU A 9 -9.19 20.00 -36.12
CA LEU A 9 -7.96 20.71 -35.76
C LEU A 9 -7.35 21.47 -36.94
N ALA A 10 -7.43 20.93 -38.16
CA ALA A 10 -6.97 21.63 -39.36
C ALA A 10 -7.85 22.86 -39.71
N ALA A 11 -9.15 22.80 -39.46
CA ALA A 11 -10.09 23.91 -39.72
C ALA A 11 -9.94 25.07 -38.72
N LEU A 12 -9.59 24.79 -37.47
CA LEU A 12 -9.30 25.81 -36.44
C LEU A 12 -7.96 26.54 -36.69
N CYS A 13 -6.97 25.86 -37.30
CA CYS A 13 -5.74 26.54 -37.71
C CYS A 13 -5.93 27.46 -38.92
N ALA A 14 -6.85 27.15 -39.84
CA ALA A 14 -7.10 27.97 -41.02
C ALA A 14 -7.86 29.27 -40.72
N SER A 15 -8.72 29.28 -39.69
CA SER A 15 -9.55 30.43 -39.33
C SER A 15 -8.82 31.51 -38.50
N LEU A 16 -7.66 31.18 -37.90
CA LEU A 16 -6.81 32.14 -37.20
C LEU A 16 -5.86 32.93 -38.13
N LEU A 17 -5.80 32.58 -39.42
CA LEU A 17 -4.91 33.23 -40.40
C LEU A 17 -5.56 34.35 -41.22
N GLN A 18 -6.85 34.63 -41.04
CA GLN A 18 -7.58 35.61 -41.86
C GLN A 18 -7.89 36.96 -41.17
N ALA A 19 -7.42 37.19 -39.95
CA ALA A 19 -7.72 38.43 -39.20
C ALA A 19 -6.56 39.46 -39.16
N ALA A 20 -5.57 39.37 -40.05
CA ALA A 20 -4.42 40.30 -40.07
C ALA A 20 -4.12 40.83 -41.47
N VAL A 21 -5.09 41.53 -42.08
CA VAL A 21 -4.82 42.41 -43.23
C VAL A 21 -5.49 43.76 -42.94
N GLY A 22 -4.82 44.56 -42.12
CA GLY A 22 -5.14 45.97 -41.88
C GLY A 22 -4.11 46.84 -42.59
N ASP A 23 -4.59 47.78 -43.41
CA ASP A 23 -3.79 48.71 -44.22
C ASP A 23 -2.77 49.50 -43.38
N CYS A 24 -1.48 49.25 -43.63
CA CYS A 24 -0.38 50.06 -43.10
C CYS A 24 0.00 51.12 -44.15
N VAL A 25 -0.63 52.30 -44.09
CA VAL A 25 -0.20 53.48 -44.86
C VAL A 25 0.46 54.46 -43.90
N GLY A 26 1.79 54.52 -43.97
CA GLY A 26 2.62 55.42 -43.16
C GLY A 26 3.73 54.67 -42.43
N GLY A 27 4.92 54.72 -43.01
CA GLY A 27 6.20 54.16 -42.55
C GLY A 27 6.30 53.56 -41.14
N SER A 28 6.74 52.29 -41.11
CA SER A 28 7.26 51.55 -39.95
C SER A 28 6.23 50.98 -38.96
N CYS A 29 5.50 49.94 -39.37
CA CYS A 29 4.71 49.11 -38.44
C CYS A 29 5.10 47.62 -38.49
N GLU A 30 5.62 47.13 -37.37
CA GLU A 30 5.32 45.86 -36.69
C GLU A 30 5.46 44.49 -37.37
N ALA A 31 5.92 44.36 -38.62
CA ALA A 31 6.17 43.03 -39.21
C ALA A 31 7.24 42.20 -38.46
N ALA A 32 8.17 42.87 -37.76
CA ALA A 32 9.20 42.22 -36.96
C ALA A 32 8.67 41.62 -35.64
N ALA A 33 7.53 42.08 -35.12
CA ALA A 33 6.97 41.60 -33.86
C ALA A 33 6.26 40.25 -34.03
N ALA A 34 5.48 40.08 -35.11
CA ALA A 34 4.76 38.83 -35.38
C ALA A 34 5.70 37.63 -35.63
N GLY A 35 6.83 37.85 -36.32
CA GLY A 35 7.84 36.81 -36.55
C GLY A 35 8.51 36.31 -35.27
N ARG A 36 8.74 37.22 -34.30
CA ARG A 36 9.32 36.86 -32.99
C ARG A 36 8.35 36.00 -32.15
N VAL A 37 7.06 36.31 -32.18
CA VAL A 37 6.03 35.54 -31.44
C VAL A 37 5.91 34.11 -31.96
N LEU A 38 5.97 33.89 -33.28
CA LEU A 38 5.92 32.54 -33.86
C LEU A 38 7.17 31.71 -33.56
N LEU A 39 8.35 32.32 -33.60
CA LEU A 39 9.61 31.67 -33.22
C LEU A 39 9.62 31.28 -31.73
N GLN A 40 9.13 32.17 -30.87
CA GLN A 40 9.03 31.90 -29.43
C GLN A 40 8.06 30.75 -29.14
N ARG A 41 6.85 30.75 -29.72
CA ARG A 41 5.89 29.63 -29.55
C ARG A 41 6.43 28.29 -30.04
N LYS A 42 7.21 28.30 -31.13
CA LYS A 42 7.85 27.08 -31.66
C LYS A 42 8.95 26.57 -30.73
N GLN A 43 9.69 27.46 -30.07
CA GLN A 43 10.68 27.09 -29.06
C GLN A 43 9.98 26.53 -27.81
N GLU A 44 8.95 27.20 -27.30
CA GLU A 44 8.16 26.74 -26.15
C GLU A 44 7.55 25.34 -26.40
N ALA A 45 6.94 25.12 -27.57
CA ALA A 45 6.38 23.81 -27.94
C ALA A 45 7.47 22.72 -28.01
N LYS A 46 8.67 23.03 -28.53
CA LYS A 46 9.78 22.08 -28.58
C LYS A 46 10.28 21.73 -27.17
N THR A 47 10.32 22.72 -26.27
CA THR A 47 10.72 22.50 -24.87
C THR A 47 9.72 21.62 -24.13
N VAL A 48 8.41 21.82 -24.34
CA VAL A 48 7.36 20.98 -23.75
C VAL A 48 7.47 19.54 -24.23
N VAL A 49 7.61 19.31 -25.53
CA VAL A 49 7.78 17.94 -26.08
C VAL A 49 9.05 17.28 -25.53
N GLN A 50 10.17 17.99 -25.44
CA GLN A 50 11.40 17.46 -24.86
C GLN A 50 11.27 17.13 -23.37
N GLN A 51 10.51 17.95 -22.61
CA GLN A 51 10.22 17.68 -21.21
C GLN A 51 9.30 16.45 -21.05
N GLU A 52 8.26 16.32 -21.88
CA GLU A 52 7.39 15.15 -21.89
C GLU A 52 8.15 13.88 -22.28
N GLU A 53 8.99 13.91 -23.32
CA GLU A 53 9.83 12.78 -23.71
C GLU A 53 10.83 12.39 -22.62
N ALA A 54 11.48 13.37 -21.98
CA ALA A 54 12.37 13.12 -20.86
C ALA A 54 11.62 12.53 -19.64
N GLN A 55 10.41 13.01 -19.38
CA GLN A 55 9.55 12.50 -18.31
C GLN A 55 9.05 11.09 -18.62
N GLN A 56 8.67 10.82 -19.86
CA GLN A 56 8.29 9.49 -20.37
C GLN A 56 9.48 8.52 -20.26
N HIS A 57 10.68 8.97 -20.63
CA HIS A 57 11.88 8.14 -20.56
C HIS A 57 12.29 7.85 -19.11
N ARG A 58 12.14 8.81 -18.19
CA ARG A 58 12.28 8.59 -16.74
C ARG A 58 11.25 7.59 -16.21
N ARG A 59 9.99 7.70 -16.63
CA ARG A 59 8.92 6.73 -16.28
C ARG A 59 9.24 5.33 -16.77
N ASN A 60 9.74 5.19 -17.99
CA ASN A 60 10.11 3.88 -18.55
C ASN A 60 11.38 3.30 -17.90
N ARG A 61 12.26 4.13 -17.33
CA ARG A 61 13.46 3.67 -16.62
C ARG A 61 13.16 3.04 -15.25
N ARG A 62 11.97 3.28 -14.70
CA ARG A 62 11.52 2.74 -13.40
C ARG A 62 11.08 1.28 -13.42
N VAL A 63 11.13 0.60 -14.58
CA VAL A 63 10.72 -0.81 -14.69
C VAL A 63 11.93 -1.68 -14.96
N ARG A 64 12.33 -2.48 -13.98
CA ARG A 64 13.32 -3.54 -14.18
C ARG A 64 12.58 -4.85 -14.44
N ARG A 65 12.83 -5.46 -15.61
CA ARG A 65 12.38 -6.83 -15.88
C ARG A 65 13.24 -7.80 -15.11
N VAL A 66 12.57 -8.74 -14.47
CA VAL A 66 13.20 -9.88 -13.81
C VAL A 66 13.07 -11.07 -14.74
N ASP A 67 14.13 -11.86 -14.89
CA ASP A 67 14.04 -13.13 -15.60
C ASP A 67 13.11 -14.09 -14.85
N PRO A 68 12.02 -14.59 -15.48
CA PRO A 68 11.09 -15.51 -14.87
C PRO A 68 11.83 -16.79 -14.47
N GLY A 69 12.06 -16.98 -13.16
CA GLY A 69 12.87 -18.07 -12.60
C GLY A 69 13.88 -17.61 -11.55
N HIS A 70 14.17 -16.30 -11.45
CA HIS A 70 15.05 -15.80 -10.40
C HIS A 70 14.32 -15.59 -9.07
N THR A 71 14.52 -16.52 -8.14
CA THR A 71 14.09 -16.41 -6.72
C THR A 71 14.62 -15.16 -6.03
N ALA A 72 15.74 -14.58 -6.49
CA ALA A 72 16.29 -13.33 -5.99
C ALA A 72 15.33 -12.13 -6.13
N ALA A 73 14.51 -12.13 -7.19
CA ALA A 73 13.50 -11.10 -7.37
C ALA A 73 12.29 -11.26 -6.45
N ALA A 74 12.25 -12.33 -5.66
CA ALA A 74 11.27 -12.50 -4.60
C ALA A 74 11.81 -12.04 -3.24
N ALA A 75 13.01 -11.43 -3.14
CA ALA A 75 13.55 -10.97 -1.86
C ALA A 75 13.36 -9.46 -1.64
N ALA A 76 13.13 -9.05 -0.39
CA ALA A 76 13.07 -7.66 0.03
C ALA A 76 13.55 -7.49 1.47
N TRP A 77 14.01 -6.27 1.80
CA TRP A 77 14.30 -5.91 3.18
C TRP A 77 13.00 -5.70 3.95
N VAL A 78 12.91 -6.29 5.15
CA VAL A 78 11.78 -6.14 6.06
C VAL A 78 12.32 -5.66 7.39
N ALA A 79 11.85 -4.50 7.84
CA ALA A 79 12.25 -3.86 9.08
C ALA A 79 11.13 -3.94 10.11
N THR A 80 11.47 -4.34 11.33
CA THR A 80 10.52 -4.31 12.46
C THR A 80 10.24 -2.87 12.90
N PRO A 81 9.20 -2.63 13.71
CA PRO A 81 9.05 -1.34 14.38
C PRO A 81 10.30 -0.97 15.18
N PHE A 82 10.52 0.34 15.30
CA PHE A 82 11.56 0.87 16.18
C PHE A 82 11.22 0.58 17.64
N SER A 83 12.23 0.17 18.41
CA SER A 83 12.13 0.02 19.86
C SER A 83 11.83 1.35 20.55
N ASP A 84 11.56 1.29 21.85
CA ASP A 84 11.67 2.46 22.72
C ASP A 84 13.05 3.13 22.57
N CYS A 85 13.11 4.41 22.91
CA CYS A 85 14.38 5.12 22.98
C CYS A 85 15.28 4.45 24.02
N VAL A 86 16.54 4.20 23.69
CA VAL A 86 17.53 3.61 24.60
C VAL A 86 18.73 4.52 24.71
N GLN A 87 19.20 4.72 25.95
CA GLN A 87 20.43 5.47 26.21
C GLN A 87 21.64 4.58 25.96
N CYS A 88 22.30 4.76 24.82
CA CYS A 88 23.55 4.08 24.49
C CYS A 88 24.77 4.95 24.86
N PRO A 89 25.98 4.37 24.98
CA PRO A 89 27.20 5.13 25.24
C PRO A 89 27.51 6.20 24.19
N ALA A 90 27.05 5.99 22.94
CA ALA A 90 27.23 6.91 21.82
C ALA A 90 26.11 7.95 21.68
N GLY A 91 25.09 7.91 22.55
CA GLY A 91 23.88 8.75 22.45
C GLY A 91 22.60 7.94 22.59
N SER A 92 21.46 8.63 22.60
CA SER A 92 20.14 8.01 22.67
C SER A 92 19.63 7.61 21.27
N LEU A 93 19.25 6.35 21.11
CA LEU A 93 18.89 5.75 19.82
C LEU A 93 17.61 4.92 19.96
N GLN A 94 16.84 4.81 18.88
CA GLN A 94 15.86 3.74 18.68
C GLN A 94 16.45 2.71 17.73
N ILE A 95 16.19 1.43 18.02
CA ILE A 95 16.82 0.30 17.33
C ILE A 95 15.74 -0.60 16.76
N ARG A 96 15.95 -1.13 15.56
CA ARG A 96 15.09 -2.15 14.95
C ARG A 96 15.90 -3.24 14.29
N SER A 97 15.28 -4.39 14.10
CA SER A 97 15.86 -5.48 13.31
C SER A 97 15.49 -5.32 11.84
N VAL A 98 16.43 -5.67 10.95
CA VAL A 98 16.27 -5.61 9.50
C VAL A 98 16.66 -6.96 8.94
N HIS A 99 15.73 -7.61 8.25
CA HIS A 99 15.90 -8.96 7.70
C HIS A 99 15.70 -8.96 6.20
N CYS A 100 16.47 -9.77 5.47
CA CYS A 100 16.22 -10.05 4.07
C CYS A 100 15.28 -11.27 3.98
N LEU A 101 14.04 -11.03 3.56
CA LEU A 101 13.00 -12.08 3.50
C LEU A 101 12.58 -12.30 2.05
N ARG A 102 12.19 -13.55 1.74
CA ARG A 102 11.46 -13.85 0.53
C ARG A 102 9.98 -13.49 0.70
N ILE A 103 9.48 -12.59 -0.13
CA ILE A 103 8.18 -11.93 0.04
C ILE A 103 6.98 -12.88 -0.05
N PHE A 104 7.09 -14.00 -0.77
CA PHE A 104 5.94 -14.90 -1.01
C PHE A 104 5.69 -15.90 0.12
N ASP A 105 6.68 -16.19 0.96
CA ASP A 105 6.54 -17.13 2.07
C ASP A 105 7.15 -16.64 3.39
N GLY A 106 7.71 -15.43 3.41
CA GLY A 106 8.33 -14.83 4.58
C GLY A 106 9.64 -15.51 5.01
N ALA A 107 10.19 -16.44 4.23
CA ALA A 107 11.38 -17.17 4.62
C ALA A 107 12.61 -16.24 4.64
N ALA A 108 13.40 -16.28 5.70
CA ALA A 108 14.67 -15.59 5.76
C ALA A 108 15.65 -16.16 4.72
N VAL A 109 16.31 -15.26 3.99
CA VAL A 109 17.27 -15.62 2.94
C VAL A 109 18.58 -14.86 3.14
N ALA A 110 19.62 -15.22 2.38
CA ALA A 110 20.90 -14.53 2.45
C ALA A 110 20.76 -13.04 2.07
N GLU A 111 21.39 -12.15 2.84
CA GLU A 111 21.35 -10.69 2.60
C GLU A 111 21.80 -10.29 1.19
N THR A 112 22.65 -11.09 0.55
CA THR A 112 23.11 -10.87 -0.83
C THR A 112 21.97 -10.85 -1.85
N LEU A 113 20.83 -11.49 -1.57
CA LEU A 113 19.64 -11.43 -2.42
C LEU A 113 18.91 -10.09 -2.34
N CYS A 114 19.04 -9.37 -1.22
CA CYS A 114 18.48 -8.03 -1.04
C CYS A 114 19.48 -6.91 -1.34
N ALA A 115 20.73 -7.23 -1.67
CA ALA A 115 21.79 -6.24 -1.89
C ALA A 115 21.51 -5.25 -3.03
N ALA A 116 20.58 -5.58 -3.94
CA ALA A 116 20.14 -4.68 -5.01
C ALA A 116 19.07 -3.66 -4.58
N TYR A 117 18.61 -3.72 -3.32
CA TYR A 117 17.58 -2.86 -2.75
C TYR A 117 18.13 -2.10 -1.53
N PRO A 118 17.65 -0.88 -1.25
CA PRO A 118 18.14 -0.03 -0.19
C PRO A 118 17.82 -0.69 1.14
N LYS A 119 18.88 -0.91 1.93
CA LYS A 119 18.72 -1.48 3.27
C LYS A 119 18.18 -0.38 4.18
N PRO A 120 16.99 -0.55 4.79
CA PRO A 120 16.46 0.45 5.70
C PRO A 120 17.37 0.62 6.91
N ALA A 121 17.41 1.83 7.46
CA ALA A 121 18.22 2.13 8.64
C ALA A 121 17.79 1.25 9.83
N ALA A 122 18.75 0.56 10.46
CA ALA A 122 18.51 -0.26 11.65
C ALA A 122 18.46 0.57 12.94
N THR A 123 18.93 1.81 12.90
CA THR A 123 19.02 2.72 14.04
C THR A 123 18.61 4.13 13.63
N LYS A 124 17.93 4.86 14.51
CA LYS A 124 17.71 6.31 14.38
C LYS A 124 17.94 7.01 15.71
N SER A 125 18.32 8.28 15.70
CA SER A 125 18.47 9.07 16.93
C SER A 125 17.12 9.37 17.57
N CYS A 126 17.09 9.44 18.90
CA CYS A 126 15.95 9.91 19.68
C CYS A 126 16.46 10.77 20.85
N ASP A 127 15.56 11.53 21.50
CA ASP A 127 15.88 12.32 22.68
C ASP A 127 15.19 11.72 23.93
N CYS A 128 15.98 11.35 24.94
CA CYS A 128 15.45 10.82 26.20
C CYS A 128 14.62 11.85 27.00
N ALA A 129 14.75 13.15 26.68
CA ALA A 129 13.95 14.20 27.29
C ALA A 129 12.52 14.25 26.74
N GLU A 130 12.32 13.87 25.47
CA GLU A 130 11.01 13.82 24.82
C GLU A 130 10.37 12.42 24.91
N LEU A 131 11.19 11.38 24.74
CA LEU A 131 10.77 9.98 24.77
C LEU A 131 11.54 9.24 25.87
N PRO A 132 10.89 8.84 26.99
CA PRO A 132 11.57 8.22 28.12
C PRO A 132 12.41 7.01 27.71
N CYS A 133 13.68 7.04 28.13
CA CYS A 133 14.62 5.99 27.74
C CYS A 133 14.46 4.70 28.56
N ASN A 134 14.41 3.58 27.86
CA ASN A 134 14.31 2.25 28.46
C ASN A 134 15.70 1.67 28.76
N ALA A 135 16.11 1.71 30.03
CA ALA A 135 17.42 1.22 30.47
C ALA A 135 17.62 -0.30 30.27
N ASN A 136 16.53 -1.07 30.17
CA ASN A 136 16.59 -2.51 30.00
C ASN A 136 17.06 -2.92 28.59
N LEU A 137 17.00 -2.01 27.61
CA LEU A 137 17.39 -2.26 26.23
C LEU A 137 18.85 -1.89 25.93
N THR A 138 19.63 -1.47 26.92
CA THR A 138 21.04 -1.04 26.76
C THR A 138 21.94 -2.13 26.15
N GLN A 139 21.58 -3.40 26.31
CA GLN A 139 22.30 -4.52 25.68
C GLN A 139 22.11 -4.58 24.16
N MET A 140 21.07 -3.94 23.62
CA MET A 140 20.80 -3.87 22.18
C MET A 140 21.59 -2.76 21.48
N CYS A 141 22.34 -1.95 22.21
CA CYS A 141 23.14 -0.85 21.66
C CYS A 141 24.19 -1.37 20.67
N VAL A 142 23.87 -1.29 19.39
CA VAL A 142 24.81 -1.48 18.27
C VAL A 142 25.30 -0.13 17.79
N ALA A 143 26.54 -0.11 17.27
CA ALA A 143 27.04 1.07 16.57
C ALA A 143 26.08 1.41 15.41
N PRO A 144 25.77 2.71 15.19
CA PRO A 144 24.85 3.11 14.15
C PRO A 144 25.35 2.57 12.81
N GLN A 145 24.59 1.64 12.23
CA GLN A 145 24.83 1.20 10.88
C GLN A 145 24.14 2.21 9.98
N GLY A 146 24.94 2.97 9.22
CA GLY A 146 24.40 3.90 8.24
C GLY A 146 23.48 3.15 7.28
N GLY A 147 22.22 3.54 7.23
CA GLY A 147 21.36 3.22 6.09
C GLY A 147 21.95 3.93 4.88
N GLY A 148 22.13 3.22 3.77
CA GLY A 148 22.48 3.89 2.52
C GLY A 148 21.25 4.65 2.04
N ASP A 149 21.34 5.98 1.99
CA ASP A 149 20.35 6.86 1.33
C ASP A 149 20.44 6.72 -0.20
N GLU A 150 20.58 5.49 -0.70
CA GLU A 150 20.53 5.23 -2.12
C GLU A 150 19.07 5.19 -2.55
N ASP A 151 18.58 6.33 -3.04
CA ASP A 151 17.30 6.40 -3.72
C ASP A 151 17.27 5.33 -4.83
N LEU A 152 16.30 4.44 -4.76
CA LEU A 152 16.07 3.50 -5.85
C LEU A 152 15.56 4.26 -7.07
N ASP A 153 16.23 4.05 -8.20
CA ASP A 153 15.72 4.46 -9.52
C ASP A 153 14.48 3.64 -9.97
N VAL A 154 14.08 2.62 -9.19
CA VAL A 154 13.08 1.60 -9.55
C VAL A 154 12.05 1.46 -8.44
N ASP A 155 10.80 1.84 -8.73
CA ASP A 155 9.69 1.77 -7.76
C ASP A 155 9.07 0.35 -7.68
N PHE A 156 9.10 -0.38 -8.80
CA PHE A 156 8.48 -1.69 -8.92
C PHE A 156 9.21 -2.61 -9.92
N LEU A 157 9.00 -3.92 -9.78
CA LEU A 157 9.61 -4.97 -10.60
C LEU A 157 8.54 -5.74 -11.37
N ASP A 158 8.82 -6.06 -12.64
CA ASP A 158 7.98 -6.95 -13.46
C ASP A 158 8.26 -8.41 -13.08
N LEU A 159 7.26 -9.09 -12.51
CA LEU A 159 7.32 -10.49 -12.11
C LEU A 159 6.99 -11.44 -13.28
N GLY A 160 6.52 -10.92 -14.40
CA GLY A 160 6.27 -11.67 -15.63
C GLY A 160 4.80 -11.72 -16.04
N CYS A 161 4.57 -12.54 -17.06
CA CYS A 161 3.26 -12.75 -17.66
C CYS A 161 2.72 -14.13 -17.31
N TYR A 162 1.47 -14.18 -16.86
CA TYR A 162 0.82 -15.40 -16.39
C TYR A 162 -0.50 -15.63 -17.11
N GLU A 163 -0.90 -16.90 -17.20
CA GLU A 163 -2.27 -17.24 -17.55
C GLU A 163 -3.21 -16.88 -16.40
N ARG A 164 -4.36 -16.33 -16.75
CA ARG A 164 -5.41 -16.02 -15.79
C ARG A 164 -6.17 -17.30 -15.45
N VAL A 165 -6.39 -17.55 -14.17
CA VAL A 165 -7.20 -18.69 -13.71
C VAL A 165 -8.64 -18.55 -14.26
N ALA A 166 -9.21 -19.67 -14.71
CA ALA A 166 -10.56 -19.70 -15.27
C ALA A 166 -11.59 -19.15 -14.26
N GLY A 167 -12.50 -18.29 -14.72
CA GLY A 167 -13.50 -17.63 -13.87
C GLY A 167 -13.02 -16.36 -13.15
N HIS A 168 -11.71 -16.03 -13.21
CA HIS A 168 -11.18 -14.80 -12.60
C HIS A 168 -11.16 -13.61 -13.57
N ALA A 169 -12.01 -13.63 -14.61
CA ALA A 169 -12.08 -12.59 -15.62
C ALA A 169 -12.50 -11.22 -15.05
N ALA A 170 -12.25 -10.16 -15.82
CA ALA A 170 -12.79 -8.84 -15.54
C ALA A 170 -14.32 -8.90 -15.49
N PRO A 171 -14.99 -8.20 -14.55
CA PRO A 171 -16.43 -8.02 -14.62
C PRO A 171 -16.82 -7.32 -15.93
N ALA A 172 -18.05 -7.58 -16.39
CA ALA A 172 -18.56 -7.02 -17.64
C ALA A 172 -18.43 -5.48 -17.67
N PRO A 173 -18.26 -4.85 -18.85
CA PRO A 173 -18.05 -3.40 -19.00
C PRO A 173 -19.10 -2.48 -18.37
N GLN A 174 -20.24 -3.02 -17.94
CA GLN A 174 -21.41 -2.29 -17.44
C GLN A 174 -21.47 -2.20 -15.90
N ALA A 175 -20.55 -2.84 -15.18
CA ALA A 175 -20.51 -2.70 -13.73
C ALA A 175 -20.17 -1.25 -13.34
N PRO A 176 -20.83 -0.68 -12.31
CA PRO A 176 -20.48 0.64 -11.82
C PRO A 176 -18.99 0.67 -11.42
N PRO A 177 -18.28 1.78 -11.67
CA PRO A 177 -16.87 1.90 -11.32
C PRO A 177 -16.74 1.99 -9.80
N SER A 178 -16.56 0.84 -9.16
CA SER A 178 -16.16 0.73 -7.75
C SER A 178 -14.73 0.21 -7.71
N ALA A 179 -13.88 0.85 -6.90
CA ALA A 179 -12.56 0.36 -6.59
C ALA A 179 -12.59 -0.91 -5.71
N TYR A 180 -13.69 -1.08 -4.96
CA TYR A 180 -13.91 -2.16 -4.01
C TYR A 180 -14.55 -3.38 -4.70
N ASP A 181 -13.91 -4.55 -4.60
CA ASP A 181 -14.36 -5.83 -5.15
C ASP A 181 -14.57 -6.88 -4.04
N PHE A 182 -15.79 -6.96 -3.51
CA PHE A 182 -16.16 -7.92 -2.47
C PHE A 182 -16.28 -9.38 -2.94
N SER A 183 -15.98 -9.70 -4.21
CA SER A 183 -16.18 -11.06 -4.74
C SER A 183 -15.27 -12.11 -4.10
N CYS A 184 -14.15 -11.70 -3.49
CA CYS A 184 -13.25 -12.61 -2.78
C CYS A 184 -13.57 -12.78 -1.29
N MET A 185 -14.52 -12.04 -0.75
CA MET A 185 -14.89 -12.08 0.67
C MET A 185 -15.32 -13.49 1.13
N SER A 186 -16.17 -14.17 0.35
CA SER A 186 -16.67 -15.50 0.69
C SER A 186 -15.98 -16.63 -0.09
N TYR A 187 -14.79 -16.36 -0.64
CA TYR A 187 -14.11 -17.29 -1.53
C TYR A 187 -13.48 -18.46 -0.76
N THR A 188 -13.81 -19.69 -1.17
CA THR A 188 -13.33 -20.94 -0.53
C THR A 188 -12.63 -21.87 -1.52
N GLY A 189 -12.22 -21.35 -2.68
CA GLY A 189 -11.56 -22.15 -3.70
C GLY A 189 -10.12 -22.53 -3.34
N ALA A 190 -9.60 -23.58 -3.98
CA ALA A 190 -8.26 -24.11 -3.73
C ALA A 190 -7.12 -23.26 -4.34
N VAL A 191 -7.45 -22.30 -5.19
CA VAL A 191 -6.48 -21.42 -5.87
C VAL A 191 -6.67 -19.98 -5.38
N PRO A 192 -5.61 -19.14 -5.34
CA PRO A 192 -5.76 -17.78 -4.87
C PRO A 192 -6.86 -17.01 -5.61
N CYS A 193 -7.76 -16.38 -4.88
CA CYS A 193 -8.88 -15.64 -5.43
C CYS A 193 -8.38 -14.56 -6.38
N LYS A 194 -9.05 -14.42 -7.53
CA LYS A 194 -8.67 -13.47 -8.60
C LYS A 194 -7.21 -13.62 -9.07
N SER A 195 -6.62 -14.82 -8.93
CA SER A 195 -5.23 -15.12 -9.26
C SER A 195 -4.23 -14.45 -8.33
N GLY A 196 -4.61 -14.24 -7.06
CA GLY A 196 -3.76 -13.66 -6.02
C GLY A 196 -3.77 -12.13 -5.97
N VAL A 197 -4.71 -11.48 -6.67
CA VAL A 197 -4.91 -10.02 -6.64
C VAL A 197 -6.38 -9.68 -6.31
N PRO A 198 -6.84 -10.00 -5.09
CA PRO A 198 -8.27 -10.02 -4.76
C PRO A 198 -8.85 -8.69 -4.26
N PHE A 199 -8.02 -7.68 -3.95
CA PHE A 199 -8.46 -6.57 -3.10
C PHE A 199 -9.09 -5.43 -3.90
N TYR A 200 -8.32 -4.67 -4.67
CA TYR A 200 -8.85 -3.51 -5.37
C TYR A 200 -8.85 -3.75 -6.88
N SER A 201 -9.82 -3.16 -7.58
CA SER A 201 -9.86 -3.17 -9.05
C SER A 201 -10.13 -1.77 -9.60
N MET A 202 -9.31 -1.32 -10.55
CA MET A 202 -9.50 -0.05 -11.25
C MET A 202 -9.45 -0.28 -12.75
N ARG A 203 -10.39 0.29 -13.49
CA ARG A 203 -10.42 0.19 -14.96
C ARG A 203 -10.09 1.52 -15.59
N SER A 204 -9.26 1.49 -16.62
CA SER A 204 -8.93 2.66 -17.43
C SER A 204 -8.66 2.24 -18.87
N ASN A 205 -9.10 3.05 -19.83
CA ASN A 205 -8.72 2.89 -21.23
C ASN A 205 -7.25 3.22 -21.51
N SER A 206 -6.57 3.84 -20.54
CA SER A 206 -5.16 4.22 -20.59
C SER A 206 -4.39 3.60 -19.42
N MET A 207 -4.74 2.37 -19.04
CA MET A 207 -4.11 1.67 -17.94
C MET A 207 -2.63 1.41 -18.24
N ASN A 208 -1.76 1.70 -17.29
CA ASN A 208 -0.32 1.46 -17.40
C ASN A 208 0.26 1.07 -16.02
N PRO A 209 1.46 0.47 -15.98
CA PRO A 209 2.02 -0.03 -14.73
C PRO A 209 2.24 1.05 -13.67
N PRO A 210 2.79 2.25 -13.97
CA PRO A 210 2.92 3.31 -12.96
C PRO A 210 1.59 3.76 -12.34
N MET A 211 0.53 3.88 -13.14
CA MET A 211 -0.81 4.24 -12.62
C MET A 211 -1.37 3.15 -11.71
N CYS A 212 -1.17 1.88 -12.06
CA CYS A 212 -1.61 0.75 -11.23
C CYS A 212 -0.77 0.62 -9.95
N TYR A 213 0.54 0.89 -10.05
CA TYR A 213 1.45 0.95 -8.91
C TYR A 213 0.98 1.98 -7.89
N GLU A 214 0.83 3.26 -8.29
CA GLU A 214 0.43 4.35 -7.40
C GLU A 214 -0.92 4.05 -6.73
N PHE A 215 -1.87 3.48 -7.47
CA PHE A 215 -3.16 3.06 -6.95
C PHE A 215 -3.03 1.96 -5.89
N CYS A 216 -2.29 0.88 -6.17
CA CYS A 216 -2.19 -0.25 -5.25
C CYS A 216 -1.33 0.05 -4.01
N THR A 217 -0.18 0.71 -4.17
CA THR A 217 0.65 1.11 -3.01
C THR A 217 0.00 2.19 -2.19
N GLY A 218 -0.76 3.09 -2.83
CA GLY A 218 -1.64 4.04 -2.14
C GLY A 218 -2.67 3.34 -1.25
N LYS A 219 -3.04 2.09 -1.56
CA LYS A 219 -3.91 1.26 -0.72
C LYS A 219 -3.15 0.30 0.20
N GLY A 220 -1.85 0.52 0.42
CA GLY A 220 -1.01 -0.30 1.29
C GLY A 220 -0.64 -1.66 0.72
N LEU A 221 -0.91 -1.92 -0.56
CA LEU A 221 -0.69 -3.22 -1.20
C LEU A 221 0.58 -3.21 -2.05
N ASP A 222 1.30 -4.33 -2.03
CA ASP A 222 2.66 -4.46 -2.57
C ASP A 222 2.73 -5.31 -3.84
N ILE A 223 1.63 -5.97 -4.23
CA ILE A 223 1.49 -6.68 -5.50
C ILE A 223 0.43 -5.99 -6.34
N PHE A 224 0.67 -5.86 -7.63
CA PHE A 224 -0.34 -5.37 -8.56
C PHE A 224 -0.24 -6.06 -9.90
N ALA A 225 -1.35 -6.14 -10.62
CA ALA A 225 -1.41 -6.79 -11.91
C ALA A 225 -2.25 -6.01 -12.92
N LEU A 226 -1.80 -6.04 -14.17
CA LEU A 226 -2.57 -5.60 -15.32
C LEU A 226 -3.25 -6.80 -15.96
N VAL A 227 -4.58 -6.74 -16.01
CA VAL A 227 -5.45 -7.74 -16.59
C VAL A 227 -5.89 -7.25 -17.97
N ASP A 228 -5.49 -7.97 -19.02
CA ASP A 228 -5.73 -7.64 -20.42
C ASP A 228 -5.37 -6.17 -20.78
N ASP A 229 -4.39 -5.58 -20.09
CA ASP A 229 -3.93 -4.17 -20.20
C ASP A 229 -5.02 -3.09 -19.99
N VAL A 230 -6.17 -3.44 -19.39
CA VAL A 230 -7.31 -2.51 -19.19
C VAL A 230 -7.80 -2.41 -17.75
N GLU A 231 -7.47 -3.38 -16.92
CA GLU A 231 -7.86 -3.44 -15.51
C GLU A 231 -6.62 -3.61 -14.64
N CYS A 232 -6.47 -2.75 -13.65
CA CYS A 232 -5.51 -2.86 -12.58
C CYS A 232 -6.14 -3.63 -11.43
N ARG A 233 -5.43 -4.62 -10.89
CA ARG A 233 -5.83 -5.32 -9.66
C ARG A 233 -4.72 -5.30 -8.63
N CYS A 234 -5.09 -5.19 -7.36
CA CYS A 234 -4.15 -5.13 -6.25
C CYS A 234 -4.18 -6.42 -5.42
N GLY A 235 -3.00 -6.87 -4.98
CA GLY A 235 -2.76 -8.05 -4.18
C GLY A 235 -1.74 -7.77 -3.09
N ALA A 236 -1.58 -8.71 -2.16
CA ALA A 236 -0.58 -8.61 -1.11
C ALA A 236 0.37 -9.80 -1.18
N SER A 237 1.65 -9.57 -0.90
CA SER A 237 2.59 -10.66 -0.64
C SER A 237 2.45 -11.20 0.79
N ALA A 238 3.21 -12.24 1.12
CA ALA A 238 3.17 -12.82 2.45
C ALA A 238 3.84 -12.01 3.53
N VAL A 239 4.80 -11.15 3.18
CA VAL A 239 5.47 -10.28 4.14
C VAL A 239 4.69 -9.00 4.46
N ASN A 240 3.68 -8.65 3.64
CA ASN A 240 2.81 -7.50 3.89
C ASN A 240 1.69 -7.85 4.88
N GLN A 241 2.06 -7.94 6.15
CA GLN A 241 1.17 -8.22 7.28
C GLN A 241 0.13 -7.13 7.51
N ASN A 242 0.44 -5.87 7.22
CA ASN A 242 -0.50 -4.75 7.39
C ASN A 242 -1.69 -4.89 6.44
N ALA A 243 -1.45 -5.33 5.21
CA ALA A 243 -2.52 -5.67 4.29
C ALA A 243 -3.44 -6.78 4.82
N ARG A 244 -2.95 -7.68 5.69
CA ARG A 244 -3.70 -8.84 6.22
C ARG A 244 -4.56 -8.54 7.45
N ALA A 245 -4.53 -7.32 7.97
CA ALA A 245 -5.16 -6.99 9.26
C ALA A 245 -4.81 -8.02 10.37
N HIS A 246 -3.57 -8.53 10.37
CA HIS A 246 -3.07 -9.56 11.29
C HIS A 246 -3.81 -10.92 11.29
N GLN A 247 -4.58 -11.24 10.25
CA GLN A 247 -5.23 -12.55 10.15
C GLN A 247 -4.30 -13.62 9.57
N VAL A 248 -4.29 -14.81 10.20
CA VAL A 248 -3.35 -15.89 9.90
C VAL A 248 -3.86 -16.84 8.80
N ASP A 249 -5.17 -16.96 8.60
CA ASP A 249 -5.78 -17.92 7.66
C ASP A 249 -6.29 -17.25 6.36
N SER A 250 -5.41 -16.52 5.69
CA SER A 250 -5.74 -15.79 4.46
C SER A 250 -5.01 -16.30 3.21
N GLN A 251 -4.52 -17.54 3.22
CA GLN A 251 -3.68 -18.08 2.14
C GLN A 251 -4.34 -18.04 0.76
N HIS A 252 -5.67 -18.11 0.71
CA HIS A 252 -6.45 -18.01 -0.53
C HIS A 252 -6.56 -16.56 -1.06
N LEU A 253 -6.16 -15.55 -0.29
CA LEU A 253 -6.10 -14.14 -0.69
C LEU A 253 -4.68 -13.70 -1.08
N ASP A 254 -3.68 -14.48 -0.68
CA ASP A 254 -2.28 -14.14 -0.88
C ASP A 254 -1.84 -14.38 -2.32
N PHE A 255 -0.96 -13.50 -2.81
CA PHE A 255 -0.35 -13.73 -4.10
C PHE A 255 0.67 -14.88 -4.02
N ASN A 256 0.41 -15.96 -4.76
CA ASN A 256 1.30 -17.10 -4.86
C ASN A 256 1.72 -17.36 -6.31
N LEU A 257 2.98 -17.05 -6.61
CA LEU A 257 3.56 -17.24 -7.95
C LEU A 257 3.53 -18.71 -8.40
N ALA A 258 3.70 -19.66 -7.46
CA ALA A 258 3.75 -21.09 -7.76
C ALA A 258 2.36 -21.66 -8.14
N ALA A 259 1.29 -20.95 -7.82
CA ALA A 259 -0.08 -21.32 -8.22
C ALA A 259 -0.45 -20.86 -9.63
N LEU A 260 0.41 -20.08 -10.30
CA LEU A 260 0.14 -19.50 -11.62
C LEU A 260 0.97 -20.19 -12.71
N THR A 261 0.40 -20.28 -13.91
CA THR A 261 1.10 -20.81 -15.08
C THR A 261 1.75 -19.66 -15.85
N LEU A 262 3.07 -19.71 -16.03
CA LEU A 262 3.81 -18.73 -16.81
C LEU A 262 3.36 -18.79 -18.28
N LYS A 263 3.06 -17.63 -18.87
CA LYS A 263 2.73 -17.49 -20.28
C LYS A 263 3.94 -16.94 -21.03
N GLN A 264 4.45 -17.70 -22.00
CA GLN A 264 5.48 -17.20 -22.92
C GLN A 264 4.88 -16.06 -23.75
N SER A 265 5.52 -14.89 -23.70
CA SER A 265 5.01 -13.63 -24.22
C SER A 265 5.22 -13.49 -25.73
N ASP A 266 4.74 -14.45 -26.50
CA ASP A 266 5.10 -14.57 -27.93
C ASP A 266 4.20 -13.72 -28.84
N MET A 267 3.05 -13.25 -28.33
CA MET A 267 2.04 -12.51 -29.12
C MET A 267 1.61 -11.17 -28.52
N GLY A 268 2.43 -10.56 -27.66
CA GLY A 268 2.23 -9.18 -27.19
C GLY A 268 1.06 -8.93 -26.22
N MET A 269 0.08 -9.83 -26.13
CA MET A 269 -1.02 -9.74 -25.15
C MET A 269 -0.73 -10.61 -23.93
N CYS A 270 -0.66 -9.96 -22.77
CA CYS A 270 -0.50 -10.65 -21.50
C CYS A 270 -1.83 -10.66 -20.73
N PRO A 271 -2.46 -11.82 -20.51
CA PRO A 271 -3.73 -11.90 -19.79
C PRO A 271 -3.63 -11.39 -18.35
N LEU A 272 -2.49 -11.65 -17.70
CA LEU A 272 -2.19 -11.21 -16.34
C LEU A 272 -0.70 -10.88 -16.24
N ARG A 273 -0.36 -9.61 -16.34
CA ARG A 273 1.02 -9.13 -16.11
C ARG A 273 1.16 -8.68 -14.67
N VAL A 274 2.07 -9.29 -13.92
CA VAL A 274 2.18 -9.05 -12.48
C VAL A 274 3.44 -8.26 -12.17
N TYR A 275 3.33 -7.37 -11.20
CA TYR A 275 4.39 -6.54 -10.69
C TYR A 275 4.41 -6.58 -9.17
N ARG A 276 5.55 -6.21 -8.59
CA ARG A 276 5.68 -5.98 -7.15
C ARG A 276 6.37 -4.67 -6.83
N TYR A 277 6.08 -4.17 -5.64
CA TYR A 277 6.86 -3.13 -4.99
C TYR A 277 8.34 -3.53 -4.83
N ALA A 278 9.25 -2.62 -5.17
CA ALA A 278 10.70 -2.85 -5.14
C ALA A 278 11.39 -2.38 -3.84
N GLY A 279 10.72 -1.56 -3.02
CA GLY A 279 11.30 -1.02 -1.80
C GLY A 279 11.30 -1.99 -0.61
N HIS A 280 11.65 -1.46 0.56
CA HIS A 280 11.65 -2.18 1.82
C HIS A 280 10.29 -2.11 2.52
N TYR A 281 10.03 -3.08 3.40
CA TYR A 281 8.85 -3.11 4.24
C TYR A 281 9.19 -2.55 5.62
N GLU A 282 8.27 -1.76 6.17
CA GLU A 282 8.38 -1.21 7.52
C GLU A 282 7.14 -1.58 8.30
N GLU A 283 7.34 -2.01 9.55
CA GLU A 283 6.24 -2.27 10.48
C GLU A 283 5.20 -3.24 9.91
N GLY A 284 5.67 -4.23 9.15
CA GLY A 284 4.82 -5.25 8.54
C GLY A 284 4.17 -4.87 7.21
N GLY A 285 4.50 -3.74 6.57
CA GLY A 285 3.87 -3.38 5.30
C GLY A 285 4.68 -2.43 4.43
N VAL A 286 4.02 -1.89 3.39
CA VAL A 286 4.56 -0.80 2.56
C VAL A 286 4.72 0.46 3.44
N PRO A 287 5.82 1.23 3.33
CA PRO A 287 6.04 2.41 4.18
C PRO A 287 4.87 3.40 4.13
N TYR A 288 4.44 3.89 5.31
CA TYR A 288 3.26 4.76 5.42
C TYR A 288 3.30 6.00 4.52
N ALA A 289 4.50 6.56 4.28
CA ALA A 289 4.68 7.70 3.39
C ALA A 289 4.23 7.45 1.92
N GLN A 290 4.07 6.19 1.53
CA GLN A 290 3.61 5.77 0.21
C GLN A 290 2.14 5.33 0.20
N THR A 291 1.53 5.21 1.38
CA THR A 291 0.14 4.81 1.56
C THR A 291 -0.78 6.02 1.72
N GLN A 292 -2.02 5.88 1.26
CA GLN A 292 -3.11 6.85 1.33
C GLN A 292 -4.40 6.10 1.71
N LEU A 293 -4.32 5.33 2.80
CA LEU A 293 -5.44 4.56 3.32
C LEU A 293 -6.48 5.49 3.92
N LEU A 294 -7.73 5.34 3.47
CA LEU A 294 -8.91 5.96 4.04
C LEU A 294 -9.57 5.00 5.04
N GLU A 295 -10.42 5.51 5.92
CA GLU A 295 -11.18 4.69 6.87
C GLU A 295 -12.07 3.65 6.16
N GLU A 296 -12.58 3.99 4.96
CA GLU A 296 -13.35 3.04 4.14
C GLU A 296 -12.48 1.89 3.62
N ASP A 297 -11.20 2.13 3.36
CA ASP A 297 -10.25 1.10 2.93
C ASP A 297 -10.00 0.09 4.05
N GLU A 298 -9.89 0.57 5.29
CA GLU A 298 -9.73 -0.32 6.46
C GLU A 298 -10.96 -1.20 6.66
N THR A 299 -12.15 -0.60 6.61
CA THR A 299 -13.43 -1.34 6.72
C THR A 299 -13.57 -2.35 5.58
N TYR A 300 -13.18 -1.96 4.38
CA TYR A 300 -13.18 -2.82 3.21
C TYR A 300 -12.24 -4.02 3.36
N LEU A 301 -10.97 -3.79 3.65
CA LEU A 301 -9.98 -4.86 3.84
C LEU A 301 -10.43 -5.80 4.96
N LYS A 302 -10.86 -5.24 6.10
CA LYS A 302 -11.38 -6.02 7.23
C LYS A 302 -12.53 -6.92 6.82
N SER A 303 -13.44 -6.44 5.96
CA SER A 303 -14.55 -7.24 5.42
C SER A 303 -14.06 -8.41 4.55
N ILE A 304 -13.06 -8.17 3.69
CA ILE A 304 -12.48 -9.21 2.83
C ILE A 304 -11.85 -10.31 3.69
N PHE A 305 -11.07 -9.95 4.71
CA PHE A 305 -10.42 -10.95 5.58
C PHE A 305 -11.40 -11.65 6.53
N SER A 306 -12.38 -10.93 7.08
CA SER A 306 -13.37 -11.52 7.99
C SER A 306 -14.39 -12.43 7.30
N GLY A 307 -14.47 -12.36 5.96
CA GLY A 307 -15.41 -13.10 5.13
C GLY A 307 -16.87 -12.63 5.24
N HIS A 308 -17.11 -11.48 5.87
CA HIS A 308 -18.43 -10.86 5.97
C HIS A 308 -18.32 -9.33 5.91
N LEU A 309 -19.40 -8.67 5.50
CA LEU A 309 -19.42 -7.22 5.40
C LEU A 309 -19.34 -6.60 6.81
N VAL A 310 -18.30 -5.82 7.05
CA VAL A 310 -18.15 -4.98 8.23
C VAL A 310 -18.71 -3.59 7.88
N THR A 311 -19.72 -3.14 8.63
CA THR A 311 -20.37 -1.84 8.40
C THR A 311 -19.74 -0.72 9.22
N HIS A 312 -19.26 -1.04 10.42
CA HIS A 312 -18.49 -0.14 11.28
C HIS A 312 -17.28 -0.89 11.85
N LEU A 313 -16.17 -0.19 12.07
CA LEU A 313 -14.95 -0.81 12.61
C LEU A 313 -15.16 -1.49 13.98
N GLU A 314 -16.15 -1.00 14.74
CA GLU A 314 -16.62 -1.54 16.02
C GLU A 314 -17.40 -2.86 15.91
N ASP A 315 -17.99 -3.16 14.74
CA ASP A 315 -18.87 -4.32 14.53
C ASP A 315 -18.10 -5.63 14.31
N ALA A 316 -16.79 -5.56 14.09
CA ALA A 316 -16.01 -6.77 13.87
C ALA A 316 -15.79 -7.47 15.21
N ALA A 317 -16.56 -8.53 15.45
CA ALA A 317 -16.28 -9.47 16.51
C ALA A 317 -14.82 -9.93 16.38
N GLU A 318 -13.99 -9.58 17.37
CA GLU A 318 -12.70 -10.25 17.57
C GLU A 318 -13.00 -11.75 17.51
N GLY A 319 -12.39 -12.43 16.53
CA GLY A 319 -12.85 -13.71 16.01
C GLY A 319 -13.31 -14.65 17.10
N THR A 320 -14.43 -15.32 16.86
CA THR A 320 -15.08 -16.32 17.71
C THR A 320 -14.06 -17.22 18.41
N LYS A 321 -13.52 -16.77 19.54
CA LYS A 321 -12.93 -17.65 20.53
C LYS A 321 -14.10 -18.50 20.94
N THR A 322 -14.03 -19.79 20.67
CA THR A 322 -14.96 -20.78 21.22
C THR A 322 -14.76 -20.80 22.73
N VAL A 323 -15.30 -19.78 23.41
CA VAL A 323 -15.45 -19.78 24.85
C VAL A 323 -16.41 -20.94 25.15
N PRO A 324 -16.02 -21.92 25.98
CA PRO A 324 -16.93 -22.97 26.41
C PRO A 324 -18.21 -22.33 26.97
N PRO A 325 -19.38 -22.95 26.84
CA PRO A 325 -20.64 -22.40 27.34
C PRO A 325 -20.67 -22.48 28.87
N THR A 326 -19.89 -21.62 29.53
CA THR A 326 -20.19 -21.19 30.88
C THR A 326 -21.35 -20.20 30.74
N PRO A 327 -22.51 -20.45 31.38
CA PRO A 327 -23.62 -19.53 31.30
C PRO A 327 -23.21 -18.24 32.00
N GLU A 328 -22.87 -17.22 31.20
CA GLU A 328 -22.77 -15.86 31.71
C GLU A 328 -24.17 -15.45 32.22
N PRO A 329 -24.28 -14.96 33.46
CA PRO A 329 -25.51 -14.35 33.91
C PRO A 329 -25.74 -13.10 33.06
N SER A 330 -26.74 -13.20 32.20
CA SER A 330 -27.23 -12.17 31.29
C SER A 330 -27.16 -10.75 31.88
N LEU A 331 -26.51 -9.85 31.14
CA LEU A 331 -26.67 -8.38 31.18
C LEU A 331 -28.08 -7.95 30.73
N ALA A 332 -29.11 -8.68 31.16
CA ALA A 332 -30.49 -8.34 30.90
C ALA A 332 -30.92 -7.23 31.88
N GLN A 333 -31.12 -6.04 31.33
CA GLN A 333 -32.12 -5.07 31.78
C GLN A 333 -32.20 -4.86 33.31
N GLY A 334 -31.10 -4.42 33.90
CA GLY A 334 -31.13 -3.77 35.20
C GLY A 334 -31.41 -2.28 35.02
N GLU A 335 -32.56 -1.84 35.49
CA GLU A 335 -32.98 -0.45 35.68
C GLU A 335 -31.80 0.45 36.06
N GLN A 336 -31.55 1.52 35.29
CA GLN A 336 -30.47 2.47 35.56
C GLN A 336 -30.73 3.20 36.88
N THR A 337 -30.28 2.63 38.00
CA THR A 337 -30.20 3.38 39.25
C THR A 337 -29.00 4.33 39.16
N PRO A 338 -29.09 5.61 39.60
CA PRO A 338 -28.08 6.65 39.35
C PRO A 338 -26.75 6.48 40.11
N GLU A 339 -26.52 5.33 40.71
CA GLU A 339 -25.60 5.15 41.82
C GLU A 339 -24.73 3.93 41.53
N GLY A 340 -23.50 4.16 41.03
CA GLY A 340 -22.60 3.11 40.53
C GLY A 340 -22.16 2.05 41.55
N TYR A 341 -22.58 2.17 42.82
CA TYR A 341 -22.22 1.28 43.93
C TYR A 341 -23.22 0.13 44.17
N THR A 342 -24.33 0.04 43.43
CA THR A 342 -25.26 -1.12 43.49
C THR A 342 -24.89 -2.26 42.55
N ARG A 343 -23.72 -2.21 41.89
CA ARG A 343 -23.22 -3.33 41.08
C ARG A 343 -22.90 -4.53 41.97
N ASN A 344 -23.28 -5.74 41.55
CA ASN A 344 -23.09 -7.01 42.28
C ASN A 344 -21.63 -7.33 42.68
N CYS A 345 -20.64 -6.57 42.21
CA CYS A 345 -19.23 -6.70 42.57
C CYS A 345 -18.80 -5.80 43.74
N TRP A 346 -19.72 -5.13 44.45
CA TRP A 346 -19.43 -4.32 45.64
C TRP A 346 -19.77 -5.09 46.93
N PRO A 347 -18.98 -5.00 48.02
CA PRO A 347 -17.79 -4.15 48.22
C PRO A 347 -16.47 -4.74 47.71
N ASP A 348 -16.46 -6.00 47.30
CA ASP A 348 -15.25 -6.70 46.88
C ASP A 348 -15.32 -7.09 45.40
N ASN A 349 -14.24 -6.83 44.67
CA ASN A 349 -13.95 -7.40 43.35
C ASN A 349 -14.53 -6.64 42.12
N CYS A 350 -14.86 -5.34 42.24
CA CYS A 350 -15.15 -4.47 41.08
C CYS A 350 -13.89 -3.95 40.33
N GLY A 351 -12.68 -4.34 40.78
CA GLY A 351 -11.42 -3.91 40.17
C GLY A 351 -10.96 -4.76 38.96
N PRO A 352 -9.96 -4.28 38.21
CA PRO A 352 -9.38 -4.97 37.06
C PRO A 352 -8.77 -6.33 37.43
N GLY A 353 -8.99 -7.33 36.57
CA GLY A 353 -8.39 -8.65 36.66
C GLY A 353 -9.16 -9.69 37.48
N ARG A 354 -10.27 -9.32 38.14
CA ARG A 354 -11.19 -10.28 38.82
C ARG A 354 -12.68 -9.88 38.85
N GLY A 355 -13.04 -8.74 38.23
CA GLY A 355 -14.43 -8.31 38.02
C GLY A 355 -14.94 -8.64 36.60
N PRO A 356 -16.04 -8.03 36.12
CA PRO A 356 -16.63 -8.26 34.79
C PRO A 356 -15.73 -7.94 33.59
N TRP A 357 -14.51 -7.47 33.84
CA TRP A 357 -13.54 -7.00 32.86
C TRP A 357 -12.29 -7.88 32.97
N GLU A 358 -12.42 -9.13 32.55
CA GLU A 358 -11.39 -10.17 32.68
C GLU A 358 -10.10 -9.83 31.91
N ASP A 359 -10.22 -9.03 30.83
CA ASP A 359 -9.08 -8.62 29.99
C ASP A 359 -8.28 -7.43 30.54
N ARG A 360 -8.68 -6.85 31.67
CA ARG A 360 -7.90 -5.77 32.30
C ARG A 360 -6.75 -6.35 33.12
N VAL A 361 -5.53 -6.00 32.74
CA VAL A 361 -4.31 -6.32 33.50
C VAL A 361 -4.38 -5.81 34.94
N SER A 362 -4.13 -6.71 35.89
CA SER A 362 -4.12 -6.42 37.34
C SER A 362 -2.89 -5.64 37.81
N ALA A 363 -2.00 -5.28 36.88
CA ALA A 363 -0.79 -4.52 37.15
C ALA A 363 -0.71 -3.34 36.19
N THR A 364 -0.27 -2.20 36.70
CA THR A 364 0.03 -1.01 35.91
C THR A 364 1.09 -1.31 34.85
N PRO A 365 0.86 -0.91 33.58
CA PRO A 365 1.96 -0.73 32.64
C PRO A 365 3.00 0.22 33.25
N ALA A 366 4.28 -0.08 33.06
CA ALA A 366 5.37 0.73 33.61
C ALA A 366 5.23 2.20 33.16
N GLY A 367 5.31 3.14 34.10
CA GLY A 367 5.26 4.59 33.83
C GLY A 367 3.91 5.28 34.02
N VAL A 368 2.83 4.56 34.35
CA VAL A 368 1.47 5.13 34.48
C VAL A 368 0.94 5.15 35.93
N TRP A 369 1.81 4.94 36.92
CA TRP A 369 1.40 4.71 38.31
C TRP A 369 0.65 5.90 38.93
N GLU A 370 1.00 7.15 38.56
CA GLU A 370 0.40 8.36 39.15
C GLU A 370 -1.07 8.56 38.78
N ARG A 371 -1.48 8.12 37.59
CA ARG A 371 -2.88 8.26 37.11
C ARG A 371 -3.68 6.97 37.18
N TYR A 372 -3.05 5.83 37.46
CA TYR A 372 -3.74 4.55 37.45
C TYR A 372 -4.91 4.49 38.44
N HIS A 373 -4.78 5.16 39.59
CA HIS A 373 -5.85 5.28 40.59
C HIS A 373 -7.08 6.08 40.11
N GLU A 374 -6.98 6.79 38.98
CA GLU A 374 -8.13 7.50 38.37
C GLU A 374 -8.93 6.58 37.43
N TYR A 375 -8.36 5.45 37.00
CA TYR A 375 -8.95 4.53 36.01
C TYR A 375 -9.38 3.17 36.61
N VAL A 376 -9.14 2.97 37.91
CA VAL A 376 -9.45 1.78 38.72
C VAL A 376 -10.25 2.22 39.93
#